data_AF-A0A813GSJ1-F1
#
_entry.id   AF-A0A813GSJ1-F1
#
_cell.length_a   1.000
_cell.length_b   1.000
_cell.length_c   1.000
_cell.angle_alpha   90.00
_cell.angle_beta   90.00
_cell.angle_gamma   90.00
#
_symmetry.space_group_name_H-M   'P 1'
#
loop_
_entity.id
_entity.type
_entity.pdbx_description
1 polymer ?
#
loop_
_entity_poly.entity_id
_entity_poly.type
_entity_poly.pdbx_seq_one_letter_code
_entity_poly.pdbx_strand_id
1 'polypeptide(L)'
;MLTSDNNNNLAEGAAADGHELPVARDSNDNTNNSNIGSPAEEGVLGKGSGSSAFTKDQPECFVCIEAGADLLRGCACRGTSAGFVHLQCLVEAAQANRATWFRCPTCKQEWTGRLGLGIARARYSLVAEMPEEDEDRLDAAMDLTRALSKSGDFAEALQLGHETLTTLRRVSGEEHEDTLRAMSCLAYVHFEMCDEAEALPLETEILAVKRRMLGNDHPETLAAIANLAATYADLSHHDVALPLLTESLEGERRTRGSDHTASIIAMNNLATLHMHMGNAEEALPLYTESVERNQRLLGSQHPNTLFSIGSLGCLLYFMGDHAEAVPLLEDSIVGLTLVYGEAHPHVVNFQERLDSCVSDMADSPD
;
A
#
# COMPACT_ATOMS: atom_id res chain seq x y z
N MET A 1 19.18 14.49 53.01
CA MET A 1 19.45 15.07 51.67
C MET A 1 20.81 14.58 51.26
N LEU A 2 20.83 13.44 50.57
CA LEU A 2 22.04 12.76 50.10
C LEU A 2 22.28 13.17 48.66
N THR A 3 23.45 13.75 48.40
CA THR A 3 24.03 13.92 47.07
C THR A 3 25.49 13.53 47.18
N SER A 4 25.86 12.38 46.59
CA SER A 4 27.25 12.02 46.34
C SER A 4 27.31 10.94 45.25
N ASP A 5 28.04 11.28 44.19
CA ASP A 5 28.99 10.46 43.43
C ASP A 5 28.51 9.20 42.70
N ASN A 6 28.68 9.14 41.38
CA ASN A 6 29.83 8.43 40.80
C ASN A 6 29.97 8.55 39.27
N ASN A 7 31.16 9.00 38.86
CA ASN A 7 32.05 8.51 37.79
C ASN A 7 31.61 8.41 36.31
N ASN A 8 32.14 9.37 35.55
CA ASN A 8 32.84 9.14 34.28
C ASN A 8 33.97 8.08 34.42
N ASN A 9 34.04 7.12 33.49
CA ASN A 9 35.23 6.90 32.65
C ASN A 9 35.01 5.79 31.60
N LEU A 10 35.10 6.20 30.33
CA LEU A 10 35.96 5.64 29.28
C LEU A 10 35.96 4.11 29.05
N ALA A 11 35.32 3.72 27.95
CA ALA A 11 35.94 2.82 26.98
C ALA A 11 35.64 3.37 25.57
N GLU A 12 36.60 4.12 25.05
CA GLU A 12 36.76 4.37 23.61
C GLU A 12 37.12 3.05 22.91
N GLY A 13 36.61 2.85 21.69
CA GLY A 13 37.25 1.94 20.74
C GLY A 13 36.30 1.14 19.86
N ALA A 14 35.68 1.78 18.87
CA ALA A 14 35.76 1.41 17.46
C ALA A 14 34.89 2.37 16.64
N ALA A 15 35.55 3.17 15.81
CA ALA A 15 34.89 3.91 14.75
C ALA A 15 34.21 2.92 13.80
N ALA A 16 32.88 2.95 13.73
CA ALA A 16 32.15 2.51 12.57
C ALA A 16 31.63 3.79 11.92
N ASP A 17 32.10 4.03 10.70
CA ASP A 17 31.76 5.20 9.91
C ASP A 17 30.25 5.41 9.84
N GLY A 18 29.85 6.68 9.97
CA GLY A 18 28.46 7.09 9.96
C GLY A 18 27.81 6.84 8.61
N HIS A 19 27.15 5.70 8.48
CA HIS A 19 25.97 5.57 7.64
C HIS A 19 24.73 5.86 8.50
N GLU A 20 24.48 7.14 8.75
CA GLU A 20 23.11 7.55 9.09
C GLU A 20 22.23 7.19 7.88
N LEU A 21 21.34 6.21 8.07
CA LEU A 21 20.29 5.87 7.12
C LEU A 21 19.59 7.19 6.73
N PRO A 22 19.47 7.54 5.44
CA PRO A 22 18.51 8.55 5.04
C PRO A 22 17.15 7.97 5.40
N VAL A 23 16.54 8.54 6.43
CA VAL A 23 15.13 8.33 6.77
C VAL A 23 14.32 9.01 5.66
N ALA A 24 14.32 8.43 4.47
CA ALA A 24 13.13 8.50 3.65
C ALA A 24 12.08 7.82 4.51
N ARG A 25 11.12 8.61 5.03
CA ARG A 25 9.85 8.07 5.49
C ARG A 25 9.30 7.36 4.28
N ASP A 26 9.64 6.08 4.15
CA ASP A 26 9.01 5.20 3.19
C ASP A 26 7.54 5.41 3.47
N SER A 27 6.82 5.92 2.46
CA SER A 27 5.38 5.78 2.43
C SER A 27 5.18 4.29 2.57
N ASN A 28 4.97 3.85 3.81
CA ASN A 28 4.61 2.51 4.15
C ASN A 28 3.19 2.44 3.59
N ASP A 29 3.11 2.24 2.26
CA ASP A 29 1.93 1.82 1.52
C ASP A 29 1.69 0.37 2.00
N ASN A 30 1.53 0.21 3.31
CA ASN A 30 0.98 -0.93 4.01
C ASN A 30 -0.54 -0.99 3.73
N THR A 31 -0.90 -0.68 2.48
CA THR A 31 -2.11 -1.10 1.77
C THR A 31 -2.14 -2.62 1.55
N ASN A 32 -1.51 -3.38 2.46
CA ASN A 32 -1.94 -4.72 2.83
C ASN A 32 -3.35 -4.76 3.42
N ASN A 33 -4.05 -3.62 3.49
CA ASN A 33 -5.51 -3.60 3.34
C ASN A 33 -5.94 -3.92 1.89
N SER A 34 -5.42 -5.04 1.41
CA SER A 34 -5.85 -5.71 0.21
C SER A 34 -6.72 -6.87 0.64
N ASN A 35 -7.97 -6.52 0.92
CA ASN A 35 -9.12 -7.31 0.47
C ASN A 35 -9.12 -7.38 -1.08
N ILE A 36 -7.96 -7.74 -1.69
CA ILE A 36 -7.86 -8.17 -3.07
C ILE A 36 -8.53 -9.53 -3.04
N GLY A 37 -9.80 -9.54 -3.44
CA GLY A 37 -10.51 -10.76 -3.74
C GLY A 37 -9.61 -11.63 -4.62
N SER A 38 -9.43 -12.87 -4.20
CA SER A 38 -8.84 -13.94 -4.99
C SER A 38 -9.32 -13.82 -6.44
N PRO A 39 -8.44 -13.87 -7.47
CA PRO A 39 -8.92 -14.20 -8.79
C PRO A 39 -9.60 -15.56 -8.67
N ALA A 40 -10.88 -15.60 -9.06
CA ALA A 40 -11.69 -16.80 -9.05
C ALA A 40 -10.90 -17.99 -9.63
N GLU A 41 -11.02 -19.13 -8.96
CA GLU A 41 -10.59 -20.43 -9.48
C GLU A 41 -11.03 -20.57 -10.94
N GLU A 42 -10.09 -20.59 -11.88
CA GLU A 42 -10.39 -20.88 -13.28
C GLU A 42 -10.81 -22.36 -13.41
N GLY A 43 -12.12 -22.56 -13.36
CA GLY A 43 -12.78 -23.78 -13.79
C GLY A 43 -12.58 -24.01 -15.29
N VAL A 44 -11.95 -25.14 -15.60
CA VAL A 44 -11.79 -25.76 -16.92
C VAL A 44 -13.11 -25.81 -17.70
N LEU A 45 -13.24 -25.07 -18.81
CA LEU A 45 -14.09 -25.36 -19.99
C LEU A 45 -13.48 -24.57 -21.17
N GLY A 46 -12.92 -25.15 -22.24
CA GLY A 46 -13.51 -26.10 -23.17
C GLY A 46 -13.31 -25.53 -24.59
N LYS A 47 -12.56 -26.24 -25.45
CA LYS A 47 -12.23 -25.84 -26.82
C LYS A 47 -13.48 -25.62 -27.70
N GLY A 48 -13.47 -24.59 -28.54
CA GLY A 48 -14.44 -24.39 -29.61
C GLY A 48 -13.88 -23.51 -30.73
N SER A 49 -13.59 -24.13 -31.88
CA SER A 49 -13.14 -23.54 -33.13
C SER A 49 -14.25 -22.80 -33.88
N GLY A 50 -13.92 -21.70 -34.58
CA GLY A 50 -14.78 -21.12 -35.61
C GLY A 50 -14.17 -19.89 -36.28
N SER A 51 -13.79 -20.01 -37.55
CA SER A 51 -13.28 -18.94 -38.41
C SER A 51 -14.42 -18.11 -39.02
N SER A 52 -14.22 -16.80 -39.17
CA SER A 52 -14.73 -16.03 -40.33
C SER A 52 -14.04 -14.66 -40.45
N ALA A 53 -13.86 -14.25 -41.70
CA ALA A 53 -12.97 -13.21 -42.19
C ALA A 53 -13.53 -11.77 -42.16
N PHE A 54 -12.61 -10.80 -42.07
CA PHE A 54 -12.56 -9.44 -42.64
C PHE A 54 -13.81 -8.52 -42.61
N THR A 55 -13.66 -7.28 -42.10
CA THR A 55 -13.48 -6.05 -42.91
C THR A 55 -13.30 -4.79 -42.04
N LYS A 56 -12.48 -3.85 -42.56
CA LYS A 56 -12.31 -2.42 -42.24
C LYS A 56 -13.19 -1.85 -41.11
N ASP A 57 -12.56 -1.56 -39.96
CA ASP A 57 -12.74 -0.36 -39.13
C ASP A 57 -11.87 -0.52 -37.88
N GLN A 58 -10.58 -0.15 -37.99
CA GLN A 58 -9.75 0.05 -36.80
C GLN A 58 -9.82 1.55 -36.47
N PRO A 59 -10.34 1.97 -35.29
CA PRO A 59 -10.33 3.37 -34.91
C PRO A 59 -8.88 3.78 -34.61
N GLU A 60 -8.28 4.55 -35.52
CA GLU A 60 -7.04 5.26 -35.27
C GLU A 60 -7.30 6.37 -34.24
N CYS A 61 -6.70 6.27 -33.06
CA CYS A 61 -6.74 7.33 -32.04
C CYS A 61 -5.76 8.43 -32.41
N PHE A 62 -6.26 9.66 -32.63
CA PHE A 62 -5.41 10.83 -32.88
C PHE A 62 -5.90 12.04 -32.08
N VAL A 63 -4.92 12.68 -31.43
CA VAL A 63 -4.93 14.00 -30.76
C VAL A 63 -5.27 14.00 -29.25
N CYS A 64 -4.24 14.28 -28.45
CA CYS A 64 -4.36 14.84 -27.11
C CYS A 64 -4.64 16.34 -27.23
N ILE A 65 -5.74 16.84 -26.64
CA ILE A 65 -6.00 18.27 -26.50
C ILE A 65 -5.70 18.65 -25.05
N GLU A 66 -4.67 19.49 -24.86
CA GLU A 66 -4.46 20.20 -23.60
C GLU A 66 -5.40 21.40 -23.52
N ALA A 67 -6.19 21.48 -22.44
CA ALA A 67 -6.78 22.73 -21.99
C ALA A 67 -7.06 22.66 -20.46
N GLY A 68 -6.25 23.40 -19.69
CA GLY A 68 -6.61 24.06 -18.44
C GLY A 68 -7.08 23.22 -17.24
N ALA A 69 -6.22 23.18 -16.21
CA ALA A 69 -6.40 22.98 -14.76
C ALA A 69 -7.51 22.07 -14.16
N ASP A 70 -8.72 21.91 -14.70
CA ASP A 70 -9.85 21.31 -13.96
C ASP A 70 -10.82 20.44 -14.78
N LEU A 71 -10.43 19.92 -15.95
CA LEU A 71 -11.32 19.10 -16.79
C LEU A 71 -10.72 17.76 -17.21
N LEU A 72 -11.52 16.71 -17.03
CA LEU A 72 -11.30 15.31 -17.41
C LEU A 72 -10.58 15.15 -18.76
N ARG A 73 -9.48 14.40 -18.77
CA ARG A 73 -8.81 13.97 -20.01
C ARG A 73 -9.52 12.74 -20.57
N GLY A 74 -10.09 12.86 -21.76
CA GLY A 74 -10.74 11.76 -22.49
C GLY A 74 -10.09 11.48 -23.85
N CYS A 75 -10.15 10.23 -24.32
CA CYS A 75 -9.78 9.86 -25.69
C CYS A 75 -10.96 10.11 -26.65
N ALA A 76 -10.68 10.71 -27.81
CA ALA A 76 -11.65 10.84 -28.89
C ALA A 76 -11.42 9.74 -29.95
N CYS A 77 -12.40 8.84 -30.10
CA CYS A 77 -12.48 7.95 -31.28
C CYS A 77 -13.52 8.52 -32.25
N ARG A 78 -13.18 8.65 -33.54
CA ARG A 78 -14.16 9.05 -34.57
C ARG A 78 -15.23 7.97 -34.72
N GLY A 79 -16.51 8.36 -34.65
CA GLY A 79 -17.62 7.55 -35.17
C GLY A 79 -18.89 7.50 -34.34
N THR A 80 -18.90 7.99 -33.10
CA THR A 80 -20.12 8.07 -32.27
C THR A 80 -20.39 9.51 -31.86
N SER A 81 -21.68 9.88 -31.82
CA SER A 81 -22.15 11.21 -31.48
C SER A 81 -21.53 11.68 -30.16
N ALA A 82 -20.71 12.73 -30.26
CA ALA A 82 -20.04 13.38 -29.14
C ALA A 82 -21.07 13.77 -28.08
N GLY A 83 -21.13 13.00 -26.99
CA GLY A 83 -21.99 13.30 -25.84
C GLY A 83 -22.40 12.09 -25.02
N PHE A 84 -22.64 10.93 -25.63
CA PHE A 84 -23.27 9.81 -24.91
C PHE A 84 -22.33 8.75 -24.33
N VAL A 85 -21.10 8.62 -24.85
CA VAL A 85 -20.18 7.54 -24.42
C VAL A 85 -19.25 7.98 -23.27
N HIS A 86 -19.13 9.29 -23.00
CA HIS A 86 -18.26 9.78 -21.92
C HIS A 86 -18.82 9.50 -20.53
N LEU A 87 -20.15 9.56 -20.33
CA LEU A 87 -20.74 9.23 -19.04
C LEU A 87 -20.90 7.73 -18.85
N GLN A 88 -21.21 6.94 -19.87
CA GLN A 88 -21.46 5.50 -19.69
C GLN A 88 -20.20 4.76 -19.19
N CYS A 89 -19.01 5.03 -19.75
CA CYS A 89 -17.78 4.37 -19.30
C CYS A 89 -17.28 4.88 -17.93
N LEU A 90 -17.48 6.15 -17.60
CA LEU A 90 -17.15 6.69 -16.28
C LEU A 90 -18.15 6.22 -15.22
N VAL A 91 -19.43 6.07 -15.57
CA VAL A 91 -20.49 5.53 -14.71
C VAL A 91 -20.31 4.02 -14.53
N GLU A 92 -19.95 3.26 -15.56
CA GLU A 92 -19.62 1.84 -15.43
C GLU A 92 -18.29 1.62 -14.67
N ALA A 93 -17.29 2.50 -14.83
CA ALA A 93 -16.08 2.49 -14.00
C ALA A 93 -16.36 2.92 -12.54
N ALA A 94 -17.26 3.88 -12.32
CA ALA A 94 -17.69 4.29 -10.99
C ALA A 94 -18.58 3.24 -10.30
N GLN A 95 -19.39 2.51 -11.07
CA GLN A 95 -20.22 1.39 -10.58
C GLN A 95 -19.42 0.10 -10.37
N ALA A 96 -18.30 -0.09 -11.08
CA ALA A 96 -17.42 -1.24 -10.91
C ALA A 96 -16.39 -1.10 -9.78
N ASN A 97 -16.40 0.00 -9.02
CA ASN A 97 -15.25 0.40 -8.23
C ASN A 97 -15.15 -0.31 -6.86
N ARG A 98 -14.42 -1.44 -6.85
CA ARG A 98 -13.63 -1.92 -5.69
C ARG A 98 -12.12 -1.87 -5.95
N ALA A 99 -11.66 -1.25 -7.04
CA ALA A 99 -10.24 -1.29 -7.42
C ALA A 99 -9.65 0.11 -7.59
N THR A 100 -8.52 0.35 -6.93
CA THR A 100 -7.60 1.48 -7.13
C THR A 100 -6.90 1.47 -8.50
N TRP A 101 -7.33 0.59 -9.41
CA TRP A 101 -6.73 0.27 -10.70
C TRP A 101 -7.85 0.01 -11.72
N PHE A 102 -7.74 0.63 -12.91
CA PHE A 102 -8.64 0.37 -14.03
C PHE A 102 -7.85 0.19 -15.32
N ARG A 103 -8.10 -0.93 -16.00
CA ARG A 103 -7.60 -1.20 -17.34
C ARG A 103 -8.71 -1.02 -18.36
N CYS A 104 -8.53 -0.08 -19.29
CA CYS A 104 -9.52 0.15 -20.33
C CYS A 104 -9.69 -1.11 -21.23
N PRO A 105 -10.90 -1.68 -21.36
CA PRO A 105 -11.11 -2.87 -22.18
C PRO A 105 -10.75 -2.67 -23.66
N THR A 106 -10.87 -1.42 -24.14
CA THR A 106 -10.75 -1.02 -25.53
C THR A 106 -9.31 -0.63 -25.92
N CYS A 107 -8.63 0.18 -25.12
CA CYS A 107 -7.26 0.61 -25.42
C CYS A 107 -6.17 -0.11 -24.61
N LYS A 108 -6.54 -0.99 -23.67
CA LYS A 108 -5.65 -1.80 -22.82
C LYS A 108 -4.68 -1.03 -21.93
N GLN A 109 -4.77 0.31 -21.90
CA GLN A 109 -4.03 1.20 -21.00
C GLN A 109 -4.54 1.08 -19.56
N GLU A 110 -3.61 1.15 -18.62
CA GLU A 110 -3.83 1.02 -17.17
C GLU A 110 -3.64 2.39 -16.50
N TRP A 111 -4.47 2.70 -15.50
CA TRP A 111 -4.52 4.03 -14.89
C TRP A 111 -4.50 3.94 -13.37
N THR A 112 -3.56 4.66 -12.74
CA THR A 112 -3.44 4.86 -11.29
C THR A 112 -3.11 6.34 -10.98
N GLY A 113 -3.89 7.00 -10.12
CA GLY A 113 -3.65 8.39 -9.67
C GLY A 113 -4.34 9.52 -10.49
N ARG A 114 -4.53 10.70 -9.86
CA ARG A 114 -5.33 11.93 -10.22
C ARG A 114 -6.75 11.73 -10.73
N LEU A 115 -6.97 10.74 -11.59
CA LEU A 115 -8.28 10.21 -11.94
C LEU A 115 -9.02 9.71 -10.70
N GLY A 116 -8.31 9.17 -9.70
CA GLY A 116 -8.91 8.72 -8.42
C GLY A 116 -9.58 9.85 -7.64
N LEU A 117 -8.92 11.01 -7.52
CA LEU A 117 -9.50 12.19 -6.86
C LEU A 117 -10.67 12.77 -7.68
N GLY A 118 -10.52 12.87 -9.01
CA GLY A 118 -11.59 13.35 -9.88
C GLY A 118 -12.84 12.47 -9.84
N ILE A 119 -12.67 11.15 -9.85
CA ILE A 119 -13.77 10.18 -9.70
C ILE A 119 -14.39 10.27 -8.31
N ALA A 120 -13.58 10.35 -7.24
CA ALA A 120 -14.10 10.45 -5.88
C ALA A 120 -14.89 11.76 -5.66
N ARG A 121 -14.39 12.89 -6.18
CA ARG A 121 -15.11 14.17 -6.16
C ARG A 121 -16.43 14.08 -6.94
N ALA A 122 -16.42 13.45 -8.12
CA ALA A 122 -17.63 13.27 -8.92
C ALA A 122 -18.66 12.38 -8.22
N ARG A 123 -18.21 11.24 -7.64
CA ARG A 123 -19.06 10.33 -6.85
C ARG A 123 -19.68 11.07 -5.68
N TYR A 124 -18.87 11.79 -4.89
CA TYR A 124 -19.36 12.56 -3.74
C TYR A 124 -20.35 13.65 -4.18
N SER A 125 -20.09 14.34 -5.29
CA SER A 125 -20.98 15.38 -5.83
C SER A 125 -22.37 14.84 -6.21
N LEU A 126 -22.46 13.60 -6.70
CA LEU A 126 -23.73 12.97 -7.06
C LEU A 126 -24.61 12.67 -5.84
N VAL A 127 -24.01 12.42 -4.69
CA VAL A 127 -24.69 12.07 -3.44
C VAL A 127 -24.69 13.21 -2.41
N ALA A 128 -24.10 14.37 -2.75
CA ALA A 128 -23.94 15.50 -1.83
C ALA A 128 -25.28 16.10 -1.35
N GLU A 129 -26.34 15.99 -2.15
CA GLU A 129 -27.69 16.45 -1.79
C GLU A 129 -28.48 15.41 -0.97
N MET A 130 -28.00 14.17 -0.84
CA MET A 130 -28.62 13.14 0.00
C MET A 130 -28.46 13.51 1.48
N PRO A 131 -29.30 12.99 2.39
CA PRO A 131 -29.14 13.22 3.84
C PRO A 131 -27.71 12.90 4.31
N GLU A 132 -27.19 13.64 5.29
CA GLU A 132 -25.84 13.40 5.85
C GLU A 132 -25.68 11.98 6.42
N GLU A 133 -26.79 11.37 6.86
CA GLU A 133 -26.86 10.03 7.43
C GLU A 133 -26.95 8.92 6.37
N ASP A 134 -27.06 9.30 5.10
CA ASP A 134 -27.22 8.35 4.01
C ASP A 134 -25.95 7.52 3.81
N GLU A 135 -26.12 6.20 3.74
CA GLU A 135 -25.01 5.24 3.63
C GLU A 135 -24.15 5.49 2.40
N ASP A 136 -24.76 5.77 1.24
CA ASP A 136 -24.04 6.02 -0.01
C ASP A 136 -23.25 7.33 0.05
N ARG A 137 -23.80 8.34 0.75
CA ARG A 137 -23.11 9.62 0.98
C ARG A 137 -21.91 9.45 1.91
N LEU A 138 -22.06 8.70 3.01
CA LEU A 138 -20.98 8.43 3.96
C LEU A 138 -19.87 7.57 3.32
N ASP A 139 -20.23 6.58 2.50
CA ASP A 139 -19.26 5.78 1.76
C ASP A 139 -18.46 6.62 0.74
N ALA A 140 -19.15 7.45 -0.04
CA ALA A 140 -18.50 8.36 -0.97
C ALA A 140 -17.60 9.39 -0.25
N ALA A 141 -17.97 9.84 0.95
CA ALA A 141 -17.17 10.75 1.76
C ALA A 141 -15.86 10.10 2.24
N MET A 142 -15.90 8.83 2.65
CA MET A 142 -14.69 8.09 3.04
C MET A 142 -13.75 7.87 1.85
N ASP A 143 -14.31 7.55 0.67
CA ASP A 143 -13.52 7.42 -0.55
C ASP A 143 -12.86 8.74 -0.96
N LEU A 144 -13.60 9.85 -0.88
CA LEU A 144 -13.06 11.17 -1.16
C LEU A 144 -11.98 11.57 -0.15
N THR A 145 -12.19 11.30 1.14
CA THR A 145 -11.19 11.53 2.20
C THR A 145 -9.87 10.84 1.88
N ARG A 146 -9.91 9.55 1.52
CA ARG A 146 -8.72 8.78 1.13
C ARG A 146 -8.05 9.34 -0.12
N ALA A 147 -8.84 9.77 -1.12
CA ALA A 147 -8.30 10.35 -2.35
C ALA A 147 -7.64 11.72 -2.11
N LEU A 148 -8.21 12.55 -1.24
CA LEU A 148 -7.66 13.84 -0.83
C LEU A 148 -6.36 13.68 -0.04
N SER A 149 -6.28 12.69 0.85
CA SER A 149 -5.04 12.35 1.55
C SER A 149 -3.91 12.08 0.56
N LYS A 150 -4.16 11.23 -0.45
CA LYS A 150 -3.17 10.89 -1.47
C LYS A 150 -2.82 12.04 -2.41
N SER A 151 -3.68 13.06 -2.55
CA SER A 151 -3.34 14.28 -3.31
C SER A 151 -2.58 15.32 -2.48
N GLY A 152 -2.46 15.12 -1.16
CA GLY A 152 -1.88 16.08 -0.23
C GLY A 152 -2.86 17.17 0.22
N ASP A 153 -4.14 17.08 -0.14
CA ASP A 153 -5.19 18.02 0.27
C ASP A 153 -5.70 17.69 1.69
N PHE A 154 -4.77 17.61 2.65
CA PHE A 154 -5.03 17.08 3.99
C PHE A 154 -6.08 17.88 4.78
N ALA A 155 -6.18 19.19 4.57
CA ALA A 155 -7.18 20.01 5.26
C ALA A 155 -8.61 19.61 4.90
N GLU A 156 -8.88 19.37 3.61
CA GLU A 156 -10.19 18.91 3.14
C GLU A 156 -10.44 17.45 3.57
N ALA A 157 -9.41 16.60 3.52
CA ALA A 157 -9.49 15.21 3.98
C ALA A 157 -9.86 15.11 5.46
N LEU A 158 -9.17 15.87 6.33
CA LEU A 158 -9.42 15.88 7.76
C LEU A 158 -10.83 16.37 8.06
N GLN A 159 -11.26 17.47 7.44
CA GLN A 159 -12.60 18.00 7.66
C GLN A 159 -13.67 16.97 7.31
N LEU A 160 -13.62 16.42 6.09
CA LEU A 160 -14.59 15.44 5.61
C LEU A 160 -14.57 14.15 6.44
N GLY A 161 -13.38 13.67 6.80
CA GLY A 161 -13.21 12.48 7.63
C GLY A 161 -13.81 12.64 9.03
N HIS A 162 -13.59 13.80 9.68
CA HIS A 162 -14.13 14.08 11.02
C HIS A 162 -15.66 14.20 11.00
N GLU A 163 -16.22 14.90 10.01
CA GLU A 163 -17.67 15.01 9.81
C GLU A 163 -18.31 13.63 9.59
N THR A 164 -17.67 12.80 8.75
CA THR A 164 -18.12 11.43 8.45
C THR A 164 -18.06 10.53 9.68
N LEU A 165 -16.95 10.55 10.41
CA LEU A 165 -16.79 9.76 11.64
C LEU A 165 -17.81 10.17 12.71
N THR A 166 -18.01 11.48 12.90
CA THR A 166 -19.00 11.99 13.87
C THR A 166 -20.40 11.51 13.53
N THR A 167 -20.76 11.49 12.24
CA THR A 167 -22.05 11.00 11.79
C THR A 167 -22.20 9.50 12.01
N LEU A 168 -21.19 8.70 11.62
CA LEU A 168 -21.19 7.24 11.79
C LEU A 168 -21.26 6.80 13.25
N ARG A 169 -20.53 7.47 14.15
CA ARG A 169 -20.63 7.24 15.60
C ARG A 169 -22.05 7.44 16.11
N ARG A 170 -22.77 8.44 15.58
CA ARG A 170 -24.14 8.75 15.98
C ARG A 170 -25.17 7.79 15.39
N VAL A 171 -25.06 7.43 14.11
CA VAL A 171 -26.08 6.62 13.41
C VAL A 171 -25.87 5.12 13.57
N SER A 172 -24.62 4.67 13.52
CA SER A 172 -24.26 3.25 13.53
C SER A 172 -23.63 2.79 14.86
N GLY A 173 -23.06 3.72 15.63
CA GLY A 173 -22.39 3.45 16.90
C GLY A 173 -20.89 3.18 16.76
N GLU A 174 -20.18 3.11 17.89
CA GLU A 174 -18.72 2.96 17.95
C GLU A 174 -18.21 1.60 17.42
N GLU A 175 -19.03 0.56 17.53
CA GLU A 175 -18.65 -0.80 17.16
C GLU A 175 -19.00 -1.15 15.70
N HIS A 176 -19.56 -0.22 14.92
CA HIS A 176 -19.92 -0.50 13.53
C HIS A 176 -18.70 -0.54 12.61
N GLU A 177 -18.69 -1.45 11.64
CA GLU A 177 -17.59 -1.61 10.68
C GLU A 177 -17.27 -0.31 9.93
N ASP A 178 -18.30 0.43 9.47
CA ASP A 178 -18.10 1.73 8.83
C ASP A 178 -17.51 2.79 9.77
N THR A 179 -17.87 2.78 11.06
CA THR A 179 -17.26 3.69 12.04
C THR A 179 -15.76 3.39 12.16
N LEU A 180 -15.39 2.12 12.28
CA LEU A 180 -13.99 1.68 12.32
C LEU A 180 -13.24 2.00 11.02
N ARG A 181 -13.92 1.89 9.88
CA ARG A 181 -13.37 2.27 8.57
C ARG A 181 -13.10 3.78 8.48
N ALA A 182 -14.05 4.61 8.94
CA ALA A 182 -13.86 6.06 8.99
C ALA A 182 -12.71 6.47 9.92
N MET A 183 -12.60 5.83 11.10
CA MET A 183 -11.46 6.01 11.99
C MET A 183 -10.14 5.62 11.33
N SER A 184 -10.13 4.50 10.59
CA SER A 184 -8.93 4.02 9.88
C SER A 184 -8.52 5.00 8.79
N CYS A 185 -9.48 5.58 8.06
CA CYS A 185 -9.20 6.64 7.08
C CYS A 185 -8.59 7.87 7.74
N LEU A 186 -9.11 8.33 8.88
CA LEU A 186 -8.53 9.47 9.61
C LEU A 186 -7.14 9.17 10.17
N ALA A 187 -6.94 7.98 10.74
CA ALA A 187 -5.63 7.54 11.22
C ALA A 187 -4.59 7.59 10.10
N TYR A 188 -4.95 7.11 8.91
CA TYR A 188 -4.10 7.19 7.73
C TYR A 188 -3.79 8.63 7.31
N VAL A 189 -4.78 9.53 7.33
CA VAL A 189 -4.55 10.96 7.02
C VAL A 189 -3.56 11.58 8.01
N HIS A 190 -3.72 11.33 9.31
CA HIS A 190 -2.79 11.81 10.33
C HIS A 190 -1.39 11.19 10.18
N PHE A 191 -1.31 9.90 9.84
CA PHE A 191 -0.04 9.23 9.54
C PHE A 191 0.70 9.90 8.36
N GLU A 192 0.02 10.16 7.24
CA GLU A 192 0.61 10.85 6.08
C GLU A 192 1.06 12.28 6.41
N MET A 193 0.37 12.95 7.34
CA MET A 193 0.76 14.26 7.86
C MET A 193 1.91 14.20 8.87
N CYS A 194 2.37 13.01 9.24
CA CYS A 194 3.32 12.81 10.34
C CYS A 194 2.81 13.40 11.67
N ASP A 195 1.50 13.25 11.92
CA ASP A 195 0.82 13.66 13.14
C ASP A 195 0.49 12.42 13.99
N GLU A 196 1.52 11.82 14.55
CA GLU A 196 1.39 10.52 15.19
C GLU A 196 0.65 10.59 16.54
N ALA A 197 0.54 11.79 17.12
CA ALA A 197 -0.22 12.06 18.34
C ALA A 197 -1.73 11.81 18.15
N GLU A 198 -2.24 11.98 16.93
CA GLU A 198 -3.65 11.76 16.59
C GLU A 198 -3.87 10.41 15.88
N ALA A 199 -2.89 9.89 15.15
CA ALA A 199 -3.00 8.57 14.50
C ALA A 199 -3.05 7.41 15.51
N LEU A 200 -2.12 7.37 16.48
CA LEU A 200 -1.99 6.27 17.44
C LEU A 200 -3.26 6.04 18.30
N PRO A 201 -3.92 7.08 18.84
CA PRO A 201 -5.18 6.89 19.57
C PRO A 201 -6.27 6.21 18.74
N LEU A 202 -6.43 6.62 17.47
CA LEU A 202 -7.42 6.05 16.56
C LEU A 202 -7.12 4.58 16.29
N GLU A 203 -5.88 4.22 15.96
CA GLU A 203 -5.47 2.84 15.70
C GLU A 203 -5.61 1.95 16.94
N THR A 204 -5.28 2.49 18.12
CA THR A 204 -5.44 1.79 19.40
C THR A 204 -6.92 1.52 19.71
N GLU A 205 -7.79 2.50 19.46
CA GLU A 205 -9.23 2.36 19.63
C GLU A 205 -9.80 1.30 18.67
N ILE A 206 -9.43 1.35 17.38
CA ILE A 206 -9.83 0.35 16.37
C ILE A 206 -9.42 -1.05 16.82
N LEU A 207 -8.16 -1.24 17.24
CA LEU A 207 -7.67 -2.54 17.70
C LEU A 207 -8.44 -3.04 18.92
N ALA A 208 -8.73 -2.17 19.88
CA ALA A 208 -9.50 -2.53 21.07
C ALA A 208 -10.93 -2.99 20.72
N VAL A 209 -11.59 -2.32 19.76
CA VAL A 209 -12.92 -2.72 19.28
C VAL A 209 -12.85 -4.04 18.52
N LYS A 210 -11.91 -4.20 17.57
CA LYS A 210 -11.76 -5.44 16.79
C LYS A 210 -11.45 -6.65 17.66
N ARG A 211 -10.57 -6.52 18.65
CA ARG A 211 -10.32 -7.59 19.64
C ARG A 211 -11.58 -8.00 20.40
N ARG A 212 -12.42 -7.05 20.78
CA ARG A 212 -13.68 -7.31 21.50
C ARG A 212 -14.71 -8.03 20.63
N MET A 213 -14.88 -7.57 19.38
CA MET A 213 -15.93 -8.05 18.50
C MET A 213 -15.58 -9.35 17.77
N LEU A 214 -14.34 -9.46 17.30
CA LEU A 214 -13.90 -10.52 16.39
C LEU A 214 -12.96 -11.53 17.07
N GLY A 215 -12.36 -11.13 18.21
CA GLY A 215 -11.31 -11.89 18.88
C GLY A 215 -9.91 -11.56 18.34
N ASN A 216 -8.88 -12.08 19.02
CA ASN A 216 -7.48 -11.74 18.76
C ASN A 216 -6.94 -12.34 17.45
N ASP A 217 -7.38 -13.54 17.07
CA ASP A 217 -6.85 -14.28 15.91
C ASP A 217 -7.66 -14.03 14.63
N HIS A 218 -8.64 -13.13 14.65
CA HIS A 218 -9.42 -12.80 13.47
C HIS A 218 -8.57 -11.99 12.46
N PRO A 219 -8.63 -12.28 11.14
CA PRO A 219 -7.80 -11.60 10.14
C PRO A 219 -7.85 -10.07 10.22
N GLU A 220 -9.04 -9.50 10.40
CA GLU A 220 -9.20 -8.05 10.57
C GLU A 220 -8.52 -7.48 11.83
N THR A 221 -8.47 -8.26 12.91
CA THR A 221 -7.77 -7.87 14.14
C THR A 221 -6.26 -7.95 13.93
N LEU A 222 -5.78 -9.01 13.28
CA LEU A 222 -4.35 -9.19 12.96
C LEU A 222 -3.84 -8.09 12.02
N ALA A 223 -4.62 -7.72 11.01
CA ALA A 223 -4.31 -6.56 10.16
C ALA A 223 -4.22 -5.25 10.95
N ALA A 224 -5.13 -5.02 11.91
CA ALA A 224 -5.06 -3.84 12.77
C ALA A 224 -3.84 -3.85 13.72
N ILE A 225 -3.44 -5.02 14.21
CA ILE A 225 -2.20 -5.19 14.99
C ILE A 225 -0.99 -4.82 14.14
N ALA A 226 -0.92 -5.30 12.90
CA ALA A 226 0.18 -5.02 11.98
C ALA A 226 0.30 -3.52 11.64
N ASN A 227 -0.84 -2.84 11.40
CA ASN A 227 -0.85 -1.40 11.13
C ASN A 227 -0.35 -0.59 12.33
N LEU A 228 -0.90 -0.84 13.52
CA LEU A 228 -0.45 -0.17 14.74
C LEU A 228 1.05 -0.40 15.00
N ALA A 229 1.54 -1.61 14.74
CA ALA A 229 2.94 -1.93 14.89
C ALA A 229 3.84 -1.19 13.89
N ALA A 230 3.38 -1.02 12.64
CA ALA A 230 4.09 -0.24 11.63
C ALA A 230 4.21 1.23 12.07
N THR A 231 3.13 1.84 12.56
CA THR A 231 3.16 3.21 13.11
C THR A 231 4.14 3.34 14.27
N TYR A 232 4.20 2.37 15.20
CA TYR A 232 5.21 2.36 16.26
C TYR A 232 6.64 2.17 15.73
N ALA A 233 6.83 1.35 14.69
CA ALA A 233 8.14 1.12 14.09
C ALA A 233 8.69 2.40 13.45
N ASP A 234 7.85 3.16 12.76
CA ASP A 234 8.21 4.43 12.12
C ASP A 234 8.55 5.52 13.15
N LEU A 235 7.99 5.41 14.35
CA LEU A 235 8.34 6.23 15.52
C LEU A 235 9.58 5.72 16.28
N SER A 236 10.27 4.71 15.77
CA SER A 236 11.39 4.05 16.45
C SER A 236 11.04 3.42 17.81
N HIS A 237 9.75 3.18 18.09
CA HIS A 237 9.27 2.46 19.26
C HIS A 237 9.27 0.94 19.00
N HIS A 238 10.46 0.41 18.67
CA HIS A 238 10.63 -0.98 18.26
C HIS A 238 10.30 -2.00 19.37
N ASP A 239 10.40 -1.58 20.63
CA ASP A 239 10.03 -2.39 21.81
C ASP A 239 8.53 -2.70 21.85
N VAL A 240 7.70 -1.80 21.30
CA VAL A 240 6.25 -2.00 21.16
C VAL A 240 5.90 -2.67 19.83
N ALA A 241 6.57 -2.30 18.73
CA ALA A 241 6.28 -2.83 17.40
C ALA A 241 6.59 -4.33 17.27
N LEU A 242 7.72 -4.80 17.82
CA LEU A 242 8.19 -6.18 17.68
C LEU A 242 7.19 -7.23 18.24
N PRO A 243 6.70 -7.12 19.48
CA PRO A 243 5.73 -8.07 19.99
C PRO A 243 4.41 -8.05 19.20
N LEU A 244 3.98 -6.88 18.69
CA LEU A 244 2.76 -6.77 17.89
C LEU A 244 2.91 -7.45 16.52
N LEU A 245 4.00 -7.21 15.77
CA LEU A 245 4.23 -7.91 14.50
C LEU A 245 4.41 -9.42 14.69
N THR A 246 5.03 -9.84 15.79
CA THR A 246 5.14 -11.26 16.15
C THR A 246 3.76 -11.86 16.44
N GLU A 247 2.90 -11.16 17.19
CA GLU A 247 1.51 -11.56 17.45
C GLU A 247 0.74 -11.70 16.13
N SER A 248 0.87 -10.73 15.23
CA SER A 248 0.22 -10.73 13.91
C SER A 248 0.66 -11.92 13.06
N LEU A 249 1.96 -12.16 12.91
CA LEU A 249 2.50 -13.26 12.11
C LEU A 249 2.05 -14.62 12.64
N GLU A 250 2.16 -14.83 13.94
CA GLU A 250 1.79 -16.10 14.56
C GLU A 250 0.26 -16.31 14.52
N GLY A 251 -0.54 -15.26 14.65
CA GLY A 251 -1.98 -15.31 14.45
C GLY A 251 -2.35 -15.71 13.01
N GLU A 252 -1.74 -15.09 12.01
CA GLU A 252 -1.99 -15.41 10.59
C GLU A 252 -1.61 -16.85 10.26
N ARG A 253 -0.46 -17.31 10.78
CA ARG A 253 -0.02 -18.71 10.65
C ARG A 253 -1.02 -19.69 11.27
N ARG A 254 -1.56 -19.39 12.46
CA ARG A 254 -2.57 -20.23 13.13
C ARG A 254 -3.89 -20.26 12.37
N THR A 255 -4.38 -19.11 11.93
CA THR A 255 -5.74 -18.96 11.38
C THR A 255 -5.81 -19.36 9.91
N ARG A 256 -4.81 -19.01 9.10
CA ARG A 256 -4.83 -19.17 7.64
C ARG A 256 -3.73 -20.07 7.10
N GLY A 257 -2.76 -20.46 7.94
CA GLY A 257 -1.63 -21.28 7.57
C GLY A 257 -0.43 -20.47 7.09
N SER A 258 0.77 -21.06 7.18
CA SER A 258 2.03 -20.37 6.85
C SER A 258 2.21 -20.04 5.36
N ASP A 259 1.54 -20.76 4.47
CA ASP A 259 1.57 -20.52 3.02
C ASP A 259 0.47 -19.54 2.57
N HIS A 260 -0.30 -18.95 3.49
CA HIS A 260 -1.26 -17.92 3.12
C HIS A 260 -0.57 -16.58 2.85
N THR A 261 -1.01 -15.83 1.83
CA THR A 261 -0.42 -14.53 1.44
C THR A 261 -0.31 -13.55 2.61
N ALA A 262 -1.32 -13.49 3.49
CA ALA A 262 -1.30 -12.64 4.69
C ALA A 262 -0.21 -13.04 5.69
N SER A 263 0.09 -14.33 5.86
CA SER A 263 1.19 -14.80 6.71
C SER A 263 2.55 -14.39 6.13
N ILE A 264 2.68 -14.42 4.80
CA ILE A 264 3.90 -14.01 4.09
C ILE A 264 4.09 -12.49 4.17
N ILE A 265 3.01 -11.73 4.04
CA ILE A 265 3.00 -10.28 4.28
C ILE A 265 3.45 -9.95 5.72
N ALA A 266 2.86 -10.60 6.72
CA ALA A 266 3.22 -10.36 8.12
C ALA A 266 4.69 -10.72 8.41
N MET A 267 5.22 -11.73 7.71
CA MET A 267 6.63 -12.11 7.76
C MET A 267 7.54 -11.03 7.18
N ASN A 268 7.20 -10.47 6.02
CA ASN A 268 7.92 -9.33 5.45
C ASN A 268 7.92 -8.12 6.38
N ASN A 269 6.77 -7.79 6.99
CA ASN A 269 6.68 -6.66 7.92
C ASN A 269 7.60 -6.87 9.14
N LEU A 270 7.64 -8.09 9.69
CA LEU A 270 8.55 -8.43 10.78
C LEU A 270 10.03 -8.34 10.35
N ALA A 271 10.37 -8.78 9.14
CA ALA A 271 11.71 -8.67 8.59
C ALA A 271 12.14 -7.21 8.41
N THR A 272 11.24 -6.35 7.92
CA THR A 272 11.49 -4.90 7.78
C THR A 272 11.75 -4.26 9.14
N LEU A 273 10.99 -4.64 10.18
CA LEU A 273 11.26 -4.14 11.53
C LEU A 273 12.65 -4.57 12.02
N HIS A 274 13.04 -5.83 11.80
CA HIS A 274 14.39 -6.29 12.13
C HIS A 274 15.46 -5.47 11.40
N MET A 275 15.26 -5.13 10.12
CA MET A 275 16.14 -4.21 9.40
C MET A 275 16.21 -2.82 10.04
N HIS A 276 15.07 -2.22 10.42
CA HIS A 276 15.05 -0.92 11.10
C HIS A 276 15.81 -0.94 12.43
N MET A 277 15.84 -2.10 13.11
CA MET A 277 16.60 -2.31 14.34
C MET A 277 18.10 -2.58 14.11
N GLY A 278 18.55 -2.72 12.85
CA GLY A 278 19.92 -3.13 12.49
C GLY A 278 20.18 -4.65 12.64
N ASN A 279 19.13 -5.44 12.84
CA ASN A 279 19.17 -6.88 13.09
C ASN A 279 19.08 -7.65 11.76
N ALA A 280 20.08 -7.49 10.90
CA ALA A 280 20.09 -8.08 9.55
C ALA A 280 20.08 -9.62 9.56
N GLU A 281 20.74 -10.24 10.55
CA GLU A 281 20.80 -11.70 10.69
C GLU A 281 19.42 -12.31 10.97
N GLU A 282 18.56 -11.59 11.69
CA GLU A 282 17.18 -11.98 11.96
C GLU A 282 16.24 -11.70 10.78
N ALA A 283 16.49 -10.65 9.99
CA ALA A 283 15.69 -10.30 8.82
C ALA A 283 15.91 -11.27 7.64
N LEU A 284 17.15 -11.75 7.45
CA LEU A 284 17.53 -12.60 6.32
C LEU A 284 16.67 -13.85 6.16
N PRO A 285 16.51 -14.74 7.18
CA PRO A 285 15.70 -15.94 7.02
C PRO A 285 14.24 -15.61 6.71
N LEU A 286 13.69 -14.52 7.25
CA LEU A 286 12.31 -14.11 7.01
C LEU A 286 12.09 -13.67 5.56
N TYR A 287 12.97 -12.83 5.00
CA TYR A 287 12.85 -12.41 3.60
C TYR A 287 13.10 -13.56 2.63
N THR A 288 14.11 -14.40 2.88
CA THR A 288 14.38 -15.58 2.04
C THR A 288 13.17 -16.51 2.03
N GLU A 289 12.61 -16.83 3.20
CA GLU A 289 11.44 -17.69 3.33
C GLU A 289 10.21 -17.09 2.63
N SER A 290 10.03 -15.76 2.69
CA SER A 290 8.96 -15.04 2.00
C SER A 290 9.09 -15.10 0.47
N VAL A 291 10.30 -14.88 -0.07
CA VAL A 291 10.59 -15.01 -1.50
C VAL A 291 10.27 -16.42 -1.98
N GLU A 292 10.77 -17.45 -1.30
CA GLU A 292 10.54 -18.85 -1.66
C GLU A 292 9.05 -19.20 -1.67
N ARG A 293 8.28 -18.73 -0.68
CA ARG A 293 6.83 -18.96 -0.63
C ARG A 293 6.09 -18.25 -1.74
N ASN A 294 6.32 -16.96 -1.92
CA ASN A 294 5.65 -16.18 -2.96
C ASN A 294 5.98 -16.74 -4.36
N GLN A 295 7.22 -17.14 -4.61
CA GLN A 295 7.60 -17.82 -5.86
C GLN A 295 6.83 -19.13 -6.08
N ARG A 296 6.70 -19.98 -5.04
CA ARG A 296 5.96 -21.25 -5.14
C ARG A 296 4.47 -21.05 -5.36
N LEU A 297 3.87 -20.04 -4.75
CA LEU A 297 2.41 -19.84 -4.72
C LEU A 297 1.89 -18.98 -5.86
N LEU A 298 2.61 -17.91 -6.17
CA LEU A 298 2.16 -16.84 -7.07
C LEU A 298 2.99 -16.82 -8.38
N GLY A 299 4.14 -17.48 -8.40
CA GLY A 299 5.11 -17.42 -9.48
C GLY A 299 6.13 -16.29 -9.31
N SER A 300 7.22 -16.35 -10.08
CA SER A 300 8.36 -15.42 -9.97
C SER A 300 8.03 -13.97 -10.36
N GLN A 301 7.10 -13.79 -11.30
CA GLN A 301 6.76 -12.47 -11.87
C GLN A 301 5.54 -11.82 -11.19
N HIS A 302 5.00 -12.44 -10.14
CA HIS A 302 3.90 -11.84 -9.41
C HIS A 302 4.40 -10.64 -8.59
N PRO A 303 3.65 -9.51 -8.52
CA PRO A 303 4.05 -8.32 -7.76
C PRO A 303 4.55 -8.59 -6.33
N ASN A 304 3.81 -9.35 -5.53
CA ASN A 304 4.22 -9.70 -4.16
C ASN A 304 5.56 -10.47 -4.11
N THR A 305 5.83 -11.31 -5.11
CA THR A 305 7.10 -12.02 -5.23
C THR A 305 8.22 -11.02 -5.52
N LEU A 306 8.01 -10.13 -6.48
CA LEU A 306 8.99 -9.09 -6.85
C LEU A 306 9.25 -8.10 -5.71
N PHE A 307 8.23 -7.71 -4.94
CA PHE A 307 8.43 -6.90 -3.73
C PHE A 307 9.29 -7.61 -2.69
N SER A 308 9.07 -8.91 -2.49
CA SER A 308 9.86 -9.70 -1.54
C SER A 308 11.31 -9.86 -2.03
N ILE A 309 11.52 -10.06 -3.34
CA ILE A 309 12.85 -10.13 -3.96
C ILE A 309 13.58 -8.79 -3.79
N GLY A 310 12.92 -7.67 -4.08
CA GLY A 310 13.51 -6.34 -3.93
C GLY A 310 13.86 -6.03 -2.47
N SER A 311 12.99 -6.42 -1.53
CA SER A 311 13.25 -6.28 -0.09
C SER A 311 14.48 -7.10 0.35
N LEU A 312 14.61 -8.34 -0.15
CA LEU A 312 15.80 -9.15 0.07
C LEU A 312 17.06 -8.51 -0.54
N GLY A 313 16.95 -7.92 -1.74
CA GLY A 313 18.03 -7.16 -2.37
C GLY A 313 18.47 -5.96 -1.51
N CYS A 314 17.53 -5.21 -0.94
CA CYS A 314 17.82 -4.12 0.00
C CYS A 314 18.53 -4.62 1.27
N LEU A 315 18.13 -5.78 1.81
CA LEU A 315 18.81 -6.38 2.94
C LEU A 315 20.25 -6.77 2.61
N LEU A 316 20.47 -7.44 1.47
CA LEU A 316 21.82 -7.85 1.06
C LEU A 316 22.73 -6.64 0.84
N TYR A 317 22.20 -5.54 0.28
CA TYR A 317 22.92 -4.27 0.23
C TYR A 317 23.34 -3.80 1.63
N PHE A 318 22.41 -3.79 2.59
CA PHE A 318 22.69 -3.38 3.97
C PHE A 318 23.76 -4.26 4.64
N MET A 319 23.83 -5.55 4.27
CA MET A 319 24.86 -6.48 4.74
C MET A 319 26.22 -6.30 4.03
N GLY A 320 26.30 -5.47 2.99
CA GLY A 320 27.50 -5.26 2.17
C GLY A 320 27.66 -6.24 1.01
N ASP A 321 26.69 -7.14 0.79
CA ASP A 321 26.71 -8.16 -0.26
C ASP A 321 26.18 -7.60 -1.59
N HIS A 322 26.80 -6.51 -2.07
CA HIS A 322 26.35 -5.77 -3.26
C HIS A 322 26.23 -6.66 -4.51
N ALA A 323 27.13 -7.64 -4.68
CA ALA A 323 27.14 -8.54 -5.82
C ALA A 323 25.89 -9.45 -5.89
N GLU A 324 25.32 -9.82 -4.74
CA GLU A 324 24.08 -10.60 -4.67
C GLU A 324 22.84 -9.69 -4.66
N ALA A 325 22.95 -8.47 -4.14
CA ALA A 325 21.86 -7.49 -4.10
C ALA A 325 21.43 -7.02 -5.50
N VAL A 326 22.39 -6.66 -6.36
CA VAL A 326 22.15 -6.09 -7.70
C VAL A 326 21.18 -6.91 -8.55
N PRO A 327 21.41 -8.22 -8.81
CA PRO A 327 20.52 -8.98 -9.69
C PRO A 327 19.09 -9.10 -9.12
N LEU A 328 18.91 -9.11 -7.81
CA LEU A 328 17.58 -9.16 -7.18
C LEU A 328 16.84 -7.82 -7.35
N LEU A 329 17.54 -6.70 -7.15
CA LEU A 329 16.98 -5.37 -7.35
C LEU A 329 16.62 -5.16 -8.81
N GLU A 330 17.48 -5.55 -9.76
CA GLU A 330 17.21 -5.45 -11.20
C GLU A 330 15.96 -6.26 -11.62
N ASP A 331 15.85 -7.53 -11.23
CA ASP A 331 14.68 -8.36 -11.55
C ASP A 331 13.38 -7.74 -10.99
N SER A 332 13.44 -7.26 -9.75
CA SER A 332 12.31 -6.61 -9.07
C SER A 332 11.90 -5.32 -9.77
N ILE A 333 12.85 -4.45 -10.11
CA ILE A 333 12.60 -3.18 -10.80
C ILE A 333 11.98 -3.44 -12.17
N VAL A 334 12.54 -4.36 -12.96
CA VAL A 334 12.03 -4.67 -14.31
C VAL A 334 10.60 -5.20 -14.23
N GLY A 335 10.35 -6.17 -13.35
CA GLY A 335 9.02 -6.75 -13.18
C GLY A 335 7.99 -5.75 -12.66
N LEU A 336 8.33 -4.96 -11.64
CA LEU A 336 7.42 -3.99 -11.03
C LEU A 336 7.17 -2.79 -11.95
N THR A 337 8.17 -2.37 -12.74
CA THR A 337 8.00 -1.32 -13.75
C THR A 337 6.99 -1.73 -14.81
N LEU A 338 6.98 -3.00 -15.22
CA LEU A 338 6.02 -3.51 -16.20
C LEU A 338 4.57 -3.46 -15.68
N VAL A 339 4.38 -3.67 -14.37
CA VAL A 339 3.05 -3.73 -13.73
C VAL A 339 2.56 -2.36 -13.29
N TYR A 340 3.42 -1.57 -12.62
CA TYR A 340 3.03 -0.34 -11.94
C TYR A 340 3.59 0.94 -12.58
N GLY A 341 4.54 0.79 -13.52
CA GLY A 341 5.26 1.89 -14.14
C GLY A 341 6.46 2.37 -13.31
N GLU A 342 7.31 3.16 -13.96
CA GLU A 342 8.59 3.65 -13.42
C GLU A 342 8.42 4.58 -12.20
N ALA A 343 7.27 5.27 -12.11
CA ALA A 343 7.00 6.23 -11.05
C ALA A 343 6.44 5.60 -9.76
N HIS A 344 6.28 4.28 -9.70
CA HIS A 344 5.77 3.62 -8.51
C HIS A 344 6.78 3.75 -7.35
N PRO A 345 6.37 4.11 -6.11
CA PRO A 345 7.28 4.35 -4.99
C PRO A 345 8.31 3.22 -4.76
N HIS A 346 7.86 1.96 -4.75
CA HIS A 346 8.77 0.82 -4.63
C HIS A 346 9.78 0.68 -5.78
N VAL A 347 9.39 1.01 -7.02
CA VAL A 347 10.32 0.96 -8.16
C VAL A 347 11.40 2.02 -7.98
N VAL A 348 11.01 3.23 -7.59
CA VAL A 348 11.93 4.34 -7.31
C VAL A 348 12.88 3.97 -6.16
N ASN A 349 12.36 3.45 -5.05
CA ASN A 349 13.16 3.06 -3.89
C ASN A 349 14.17 1.96 -4.23
N PHE A 350 13.74 0.91 -4.94
CA PHE A 350 14.66 -0.15 -5.37
C PHE A 350 15.69 0.35 -6.38
N GLN A 351 15.33 1.30 -7.24
CA GLN A 351 16.27 1.94 -8.16
C GLN A 351 17.32 2.76 -7.41
N GLU A 352 16.93 3.58 -6.43
CA GLU A 352 17.86 4.32 -5.58
C GLU A 352 18.83 3.38 -4.85
N ARG A 353 18.32 2.26 -4.37
CA ARG A 353 19.13 1.23 -3.72
C ARG A 353 20.10 0.57 -4.70
N LEU A 354 19.64 0.25 -5.91
CA LEU A 354 20.46 -0.32 -6.98
C LEU A 354 21.60 0.65 -7.38
N ASP A 355 21.28 1.93 -7.55
CA ASP A 355 22.26 2.97 -7.89
C ASP A 355 23.33 3.08 -6.79
N SER A 356 22.93 2.97 -5.52
CA SER A 356 23.84 2.93 -4.38
C SER A 356 24.76 1.70 -4.41
N CYS A 357 24.22 0.49 -4.64
CA CYS A 357 25.03 -0.73 -4.81
C CYS A 357 26.10 -0.56 -5.89
N VAL A 358 25.73 0.01 -7.04
CA VAL A 358 26.63 0.16 -8.19
C VAL A 358 27.73 1.18 -7.88
N SER A 359 27.41 2.27 -7.16
CA SER A 359 28.39 3.26 -6.71
C SER A 359 29.40 2.64 -5.75
N ASP A 360 28.93 1.92 -4.73
CA ASP A 360 29.78 1.36 -3.67
C ASP A 360 30.76 0.30 -4.22
N MET A 361 30.32 -0.49 -5.21
CA MET A 361 31.18 -1.43 -5.92
C MET A 361 32.21 -0.74 -6.83
N ALA A 362 31.88 0.42 -7.41
CA ALA A 362 32.80 1.18 -8.26
C ALA A 362 33.90 1.88 -7.43
N ASP A 363 33.58 2.27 -6.20
CA ASP A 363 34.47 2.97 -5.27
C ASP A 363 35.34 2.04 -4.39
N SER A 364 35.21 0.72 -4.56
CA SER A 364 35.99 -0.31 -3.87
C SER A 364 36.99 -0.98 -4.84
N PRO A 365 38.17 -0.40 -5.13
CA PRO A 365 39.17 -1.06 -5.97
C PRO A 365 39.81 -2.24 -5.23
N ASP A 366 39.89 -3.38 -5.93
CA ASP A 366 40.60 -4.62 -5.55
C ASP A 366 42.00 -4.42 -4.95
#